data_AF-A0A949Z0M7-F1
#
_entry.id   AF-A0A949Z0M7-F1
#
_cell.length_a   1.000
_cell.length_b   1.000
_cell.length_c   1.000
_cell.angle_alpha   90.00
_cell.angle_beta   90.00
_cell.angle_gamma   90.00
#
_symmetry.space_group_name_H-M   'P 1'
#
loop_
_entity.id
_entity.type
_entity.pdbx_description
1 polymer ?
#
loop_
_entity_poly.entity_id
_entity_poly.type
_entity_poly.pdbx_seq_one_letter_code
_entity_poly.pdbx_strand_id
1 'polypeptide(L)'
;MSTTITSECINCGACEPECPNTAIYAGGVEWELNAQKSPAIAQDIYYIVPSKCTECVGFHDHEACAAVCPVDCCVPDPTNPETQGVLLARARTLHPELSIPDDAPSRFLKEGDAAPAAAPAAEANGAAAAPAPPPAAAPAPKAAPPAPAAAAADGEYDPIAWEVPVVCKDCNEPFTIPYRHFQAGVVFYCPWCSGSYVPKSTMVRVVRETFENFYGRRRAERESLEKRQRREQDALEAKQAAEMEAFKKRLQDVGNELKPAGKMVRPKGIASMFS
;
A
#
# COMPACT_ATOMS: atom_id res chain seq x y z
N MET A 1 13.95 -11.40 -12.14
CA MET A 1 13.05 -11.87 -11.08
C MET A 1 11.95 -10.83 -11.01
N SER A 2 10.77 -11.07 -10.44
CA SER A 2 9.95 -9.92 -10.01
C SER A 2 10.08 -9.83 -8.50
N THR A 3 10.19 -8.65 -7.92
CA THR A 3 10.05 -8.51 -6.47
C THR A 3 8.60 -8.82 -6.09
N THR A 4 8.40 -9.47 -4.95
CA THR A 4 7.09 -9.78 -4.36
C THR A 4 7.03 -9.28 -2.92
N ILE A 5 5.82 -9.06 -2.41
CA ILE A 5 5.58 -8.68 -1.01
C ILE A 5 5.08 -9.90 -0.25
N THR A 6 5.78 -10.26 0.83
CA THR A 6 5.39 -11.39 1.67
C THR A 6 4.23 -11.04 2.61
N SER A 7 3.66 -12.06 3.26
CA SER A 7 2.61 -11.91 4.26
C SER A 7 3.01 -11.12 5.52
N GLU A 8 4.29 -10.75 5.66
CA GLU A 8 4.79 -9.94 6.78
C GLU A 8 4.53 -8.44 6.58
N CYS A 9 3.93 -8.04 5.45
CA CYS A 9 3.55 -6.67 5.18
C CYS A 9 2.64 -6.09 6.28
N ILE A 10 3.01 -4.93 6.80
CA ILE A 10 2.25 -4.19 7.83
C ILE A 10 1.38 -3.06 7.25
N ASN A 11 1.17 -3.03 5.93
CA ASN A 11 0.35 -2.03 5.23
C ASN A 11 0.73 -0.55 5.50
N CYS A 12 2.01 -0.27 5.70
CA CYS A 12 2.49 1.10 5.99
C CYS A 12 2.46 2.07 4.78
N GLY A 13 2.34 1.57 3.55
CA GLY A 13 2.26 2.38 2.33
C GLY A 13 3.58 3.04 1.88
N ALA A 14 4.70 2.80 2.57
CA ALA A 14 5.97 3.45 2.25
C ALA A 14 6.55 3.08 0.87
N CYS A 15 6.29 1.86 0.39
CA CYS A 15 6.86 1.35 -0.86
C CYS A 15 6.13 1.81 -2.13
N GLU A 16 4.84 2.16 -2.04
CA GLU A 16 4.02 2.57 -3.19
C GLU A 16 4.58 3.78 -3.97
N PRO A 17 4.90 4.92 -3.31
CA PRO A 17 5.41 6.11 -4.02
C PRO A 17 6.83 5.94 -4.56
N GLU A 18 7.59 4.97 -4.06
CA GLU A 18 8.98 4.74 -4.46
C GLU A 18 9.11 3.90 -5.75
N CYS A 19 8.01 3.30 -6.22
CA CYS A 19 8.07 2.45 -7.40
C CYS A 19 8.06 3.28 -8.70
N PRO A 20 9.14 3.27 -9.52
CA PRO A 20 9.21 4.08 -10.75
C PRO A 20 8.14 3.70 -11.77
N ASN A 21 7.69 2.44 -11.76
CA ASN A 21 6.73 1.90 -12.72
C ASN A 21 5.28 1.90 -12.19
N THR A 22 5.05 2.38 -10.97
CA THR A 22 3.74 2.25 -10.28
C THR A 22 3.23 0.80 -10.32
N ALA A 23 4.10 -0.14 -9.91
CA ALA A 23 3.81 -1.58 -9.91
C ALA A 23 3.20 -2.08 -8.61
N ILE A 24 3.15 -1.25 -7.57
CA ILE A 24 2.74 -1.62 -6.21
C ILE A 24 1.36 -1.05 -5.95
N TYR A 25 0.48 -1.88 -5.40
CA TYR A 25 -0.92 -1.53 -5.12
C TYR A 25 -1.30 -2.01 -3.72
N ALA A 26 -2.21 -1.28 -3.07
CA ALA A 26 -2.80 -1.71 -1.81
C ALA A 26 -3.69 -2.95 -2.00
N GLY A 27 -3.87 -3.72 -0.93
CA GLY A 27 -4.72 -4.91 -0.93
C GLY A 27 -6.16 -4.59 -1.37
N GLY A 28 -6.72 -5.43 -2.23
CA GLY A 28 -8.10 -5.30 -2.73
C GLY A 28 -8.30 -4.25 -3.83
N VAL A 29 -7.28 -3.46 -4.15
CA VAL A 29 -7.33 -2.47 -5.24
C VAL A 29 -7.13 -3.17 -6.59
N GLU A 30 -7.89 -2.80 -7.61
CA GLU A 30 -7.67 -3.28 -8.98
C GLU A 30 -6.46 -2.58 -9.61
N TRP A 31 -5.65 -3.31 -10.37
CA TRP A 31 -4.50 -2.74 -11.08
C TRP A 31 -4.76 -2.60 -12.57
N GLU A 32 -4.05 -1.68 -13.21
CA GLU A 32 -4.23 -1.35 -14.63
C GLU A 32 -2.89 -1.40 -15.37
N LEU A 33 -2.89 -2.01 -16.55
CA LEU A 33 -1.79 -1.97 -17.50
C LEU A 33 -2.39 -1.81 -18.90
N ASN A 34 -1.88 -0.87 -19.71
CA ASN A 34 -2.37 -0.62 -21.08
C ASN A 34 -3.91 -0.43 -21.18
N ALA A 35 -4.49 0.36 -20.28
CA ALA A 35 -5.94 0.61 -20.18
C ALA A 35 -6.80 -0.62 -19.86
N GLN A 36 -6.18 -1.72 -19.40
CA GLN A 36 -6.88 -2.96 -19.02
C GLN A 36 -6.81 -3.13 -17.51
N LYS A 37 -7.98 -3.12 -16.86
CA LYS A 37 -8.13 -3.38 -15.43
C LYS A 37 -8.12 -4.87 -15.15
N SER A 38 -7.41 -5.25 -14.09
CA SER A 38 -7.28 -6.62 -13.62
C SER A 38 -7.58 -6.68 -12.13
N PRO A 39 -8.12 -7.82 -11.64
CA PRO A 39 -8.43 -7.99 -10.22
C PRO A 39 -7.16 -7.92 -9.37
N ALA A 40 -7.33 -7.51 -8.10
CA ALA A 40 -6.28 -7.48 -7.10
C ALA A 40 -5.61 -8.86 -6.93
N ILE A 41 -4.28 -8.89 -6.85
CA ILE A 41 -3.52 -10.13 -6.62
C ILE A 41 -3.62 -10.56 -5.14
N ALA A 42 -3.62 -9.57 -4.22
CA ALA A 42 -3.81 -9.79 -2.80
C ALA A 42 -4.94 -8.89 -2.26
N GLN A 43 -5.64 -9.36 -1.24
CA GLN A 43 -6.76 -8.63 -0.61
C GLN A 43 -6.33 -7.91 0.67
N ASP A 44 -5.45 -8.51 1.46
CA ASP A 44 -5.18 -8.06 2.83
C ASP A 44 -3.84 -7.31 2.99
N ILE A 45 -2.98 -7.36 1.98
CA ILE A 45 -1.63 -6.78 1.99
C ILE A 45 -1.35 -6.05 0.67
N TYR A 46 -0.38 -5.13 0.70
CA TYR A 46 0.17 -4.58 -0.55
C TYR A 46 0.73 -5.70 -1.43
N TYR A 47 0.60 -5.54 -2.74
CA TYR A 47 1.11 -6.50 -3.71
C TYR A 47 1.83 -5.80 -4.86
N ILE A 48 2.75 -6.53 -5.49
CA ILE A 48 3.51 -6.07 -6.65
C ILE A 48 2.97 -6.80 -7.89
N VAL A 49 2.67 -6.05 -8.95
CA VAL A 49 2.26 -6.60 -10.24
C VAL A 49 3.52 -7.05 -11.01
N PRO A 50 3.72 -8.36 -11.27
CA PRO A 50 4.97 -8.84 -11.86
C PRO A 50 5.23 -8.31 -13.28
N SER A 51 4.17 -8.08 -14.05
CA SER A 51 4.27 -7.52 -15.41
C SER A 51 4.73 -6.06 -15.45
N LYS A 52 4.67 -5.35 -14.32
CA LYS A 52 5.13 -3.97 -14.16
C LYS A 52 6.45 -3.86 -13.38
N CYS A 53 6.79 -4.83 -12.55
CA CYS A 53 8.03 -4.80 -11.79
C CYS A 53 9.24 -4.97 -12.71
N THR A 54 10.24 -4.10 -12.58
CA THR A 54 11.53 -4.23 -13.30
C THR A 54 12.70 -4.44 -12.34
N GLU A 55 12.44 -4.78 -11.06
CA GLU A 55 13.45 -4.77 -9.98
C GLU A 55 14.25 -3.44 -9.94
N CYS A 56 13.60 -2.34 -10.31
CA CYS A 56 14.21 -1.02 -10.50
C CYS A 56 15.34 -0.93 -11.54
N VAL A 57 15.59 -1.98 -12.33
CA VAL A 57 16.53 -1.94 -13.46
C VAL A 57 16.14 -0.82 -14.41
N GLY A 58 17.09 0.06 -14.72
CA GLY A 58 16.88 1.26 -15.52
C GLY A 58 16.72 2.55 -14.70
N PHE A 59 16.52 2.44 -13.38
CA PHE A 59 16.22 3.57 -12.49
C PHE A 59 17.12 3.61 -11.26
N HIS A 60 17.26 2.47 -10.56
CA HIS A 60 18.04 2.34 -9.33
C HIS A 60 18.95 1.10 -9.39
N ASP A 61 20.03 1.13 -8.63
CA ASP A 61 20.97 0.04 -8.44
C ASP A 61 20.40 -1.08 -7.54
N HIS A 62 19.39 -0.79 -6.73
CA HIS A 62 18.68 -1.76 -5.88
C HIS A 62 17.18 -1.45 -5.84
N GLU A 63 16.38 -2.41 -5.36
CA GLU A 63 14.94 -2.24 -5.26
C GLU A 63 14.56 -1.16 -4.25
N ALA A 64 14.08 -0.01 -4.73
CA ALA A 64 13.68 1.13 -3.90
C ALA A 64 12.61 0.74 -2.86
N CYS A 65 11.67 -0.14 -3.25
CA CYS A 65 10.64 -0.67 -2.35
C CYS A 65 11.21 -1.48 -1.17
N ALA A 66 12.31 -2.21 -1.38
CA ALA A 66 12.99 -2.94 -0.32
C ALA A 66 13.74 -1.99 0.61
N ALA A 67 14.38 -0.94 0.07
CA ALA A 67 15.12 0.05 0.86
C ALA A 67 14.25 0.82 1.87
N VAL A 68 12.97 1.03 1.56
CA VAL A 68 12.02 1.77 2.43
C VAL A 68 11.13 0.87 3.29
N CYS A 69 11.18 -0.45 3.11
CA CYS A 69 10.30 -1.37 3.82
C CYS A 69 10.75 -1.51 5.29
N PRO A 70 9.94 -1.13 6.30
CA PRO A 70 10.35 -1.19 7.70
C PRO A 70 10.43 -2.61 8.28
N VAL A 71 9.93 -3.61 7.53
CA VAL A 71 9.84 -5.02 7.94
C VAL A 71 10.47 -5.96 6.91
N ASP A 72 11.22 -5.42 5.95
CA ASP A 72 11.97 -6.18 4.93
C ASP A 72 11.14 -7.22 4.15
N CYS A 73 9.84 -6.97 3.95
CA CYS A 73 8.93 -7.93 3.32
C CYS A 73 8.90 -7.84 1.77
N CYS A 74 9.64 -6.91 1.15
CA CYS A 74 9.77 -6.78 -0.30
C CYS A 74 10.98 -7.59 -0.79
N VAL A 75 10.76 -8.83 -1.21
CA VAL A 75 11.82 -9.80 -1.51
C VAL A 75 11.77 -10.25 -2.98
N PRO A 76 12.91 -10.62 -3.60
CA PRO A 76 12.90 -11.21 -4.93
C PRO A 76 12.05 -12.49 -4.97
N ASP A 77 11.13 -12.61 -5.93
CA ASP A 77 10.28 -13.78 -6.12
C ASP A 77 11.10 -14.95 -6.70
N PRO A 78 11.27 -16.06 -5.96
CA PRO A 78 11.99 -17.22 -6.46
C PRO A 78 11.26 -17.96 -7.59
N THR A 79 9.94 -17.76 -7.73
CA THR A 79 9.12 -18.47 -8.71
C THR A 79 9.08 -17.82 -10.09
N ASN A 80 9.49 -16.54 -10.19
CA ASN A 80 9.53 -15.79 -11.44
C ASN A 80 10.90 -15.14 -11.67
N PRO A 81 11.96 -15.92 -11.95
CA PRO A 81 13.28 -15.38 -12.28
C PRO A 81 13.35 -14.82 -13.70
N GLU A 82 14.00 -13.66 -13.84
CA GLU A 82 14.11 -12.88 -15.07
C GLU A 82 15.50 -12.26 -15.11
N THR A 83 16.05 -12.06 -16.30
CA THR A 83 17.38 -11.51 -16.51
C THR A 83 17.35 -9.98 -16.62
N GLN A 84 18.50 -9.33 -16.39
CA GLN A 84 18.62 -7.87 -16.56
C GLN A 84 18.10 -7.38 -17.91
N GLY A 85 18.41 -8.09 -19.00
CA GLY A 85 17.96 -7.70 -20.35
C GLY A 85 16.43 -7.72 -20.50
N VAL A 86 15.74 -8.68 -19.87
CA VAL A 86 14.27 -8.75 -19.87
C VAL A 86 13.68 -7.57 -19.08
N LEU A 87 14.24 -7.29 -17.90
CA LEU A 87 13.78 -6.20 -17.03
C LEU A 87 14.01 -4.83 -17.68
N LEU A 88 15.16 -4.63 -18.32
CA LEU A 88 15.50 -3.40 -19.04
C LEU A 88 14.58 -3.18 -20.25
N ALA A 89 14.29 -4.24 -21.01
CA ALA A 89 13.35 -4.16 -22.13
C ALA A 89 11.92 -3.79 -21.66
N ARG A 90 11.48 -4.36 -20.54
CA ARG A 90 10.21 -3.97 -19.90
C ARG A 90 10.22 -2.51 -19.45
N ALA A 91 11.29 -2.03 -18.81
CA ALA A 91 11.42 -0.64 -18.39
C ALA A 91 11.24 0.33 -19.59
N ARG A 92 11.88 0.04 -20.71
CA ARG A 92 11.73 0.81 -21.97
C ARG A 92 10.32 0.75 -22.55
N THR A 93 9.61 -0.35 -22.35
CA THR A 93 8.22 -0.52 -22.81
C THR A 93 7.25 0.28 -21.95
N LEU A 94 7.48 0.33 -20.64
CA LEU A 94 6.65 1.08 -19.68
C LEU A 94 6.88 2.59 -19.76
N HIS A 95 8.11 3.00 -20.11
CA HIS A 95 8.53 4.40 -20.18
C HIS A 95 9.12 4.76 -21.55
N PRO A 96 8.31 4.75 -22.64
CA PRO A 96 8.78 5.08 -23.99
C PRO A 96 9.28 6.53 -24.12
N GLU A 97 8.89 7.41 -23.20
CA GLU A 97 9.35 8.80 -23.11
C GLU A 97 10.76 8.94 -22.50
N LEU A 98 11.25 7.92 -21.80
CA LEU A 98 12.56 7.95 -21.15
C LEU A 98 13.62 7.24 -22.01
N SER A 99 14.75 7.91 -22.24
CA SER A 99 15.92 7.28 -22.88
C SER A 99 16.71 6.50 -21.83
N ILE A 100 16.33 5.24 -21.61
CA ILE A 100 17.00 4.33 -20.65
C ILE A 100 18.17 3.62 -21.39
N PRO A 101 19.45 3.93 -21.08
CA PRO A 101 20.58 3.35 -21.80
C PRO A 101 20.87 1.89 -21.36
N ASP A 102 21.73 1.18 -22.08
CA ASP A 102 22.04 -0.24 -21.78
C ASP A 102 22.88 -0.41 -20.50
N ASP A 103 23.62 0.63 -20.11
CA ASP A 103 24.44 0.72 -18.90
C ASP A 103 23.70 1.37 -17.71
N ALA A 104 22.37 1.47 -17.79
CA ALA A 104 21.56 2.05 -16.73
C ALA A 104 21.70 1.30 -15.38
N PRO A 105 21.47 1.99 -14.25
CA PRO A 105 21.56 1.39 -12.92
C PRO A 105 20.78 0.09 -12.79
N SER A 106 21.40 -0.90 -12.16
CA SER A 106 20.87 -2.26 -12.08
C SER A 106 21.60 -3.06 -10.98
N ARG A 107 20.83 -3.79 -10.16
CA ARG A 107 21.36 -4.71 -9.14
C ARG A 107 22.21 -5.86 -9.67
N PHE A 108 22.17 -6.08 -10.98
CA PHE A 108 22.95 -7.12 -11.65
C PHE A 108 24.36 -6.64 -12.03
N LEU A 109 24.62 -5.34 -11.98
CA LEU A 109 25.93 -4.73 -12.24
C LEU A 109 26.64 -4.50 -10.90
N LYS A 110 27.93 -4.83 -10.80
CA LYS A 110 28.71 -4.47 -9.61
C LYS A 110 29.06 -2.99 -9.63
N GLU A 111 29.07 -2.35 -8.46
CA GLU A 111 29.69 -1.04 -8.29
C GLU A 111 31.14 -1.11 -8.82
N GLY A 112 31.39 -0.45 -9.96
CA GLY A 112 32.67 -0.48 -10.66
C GLY A 112 32.68 -1.08 -12.07
N ASP A 113 31.57 -1.64 -12.56
CA ASP A 113 31.41 -2.03 -13.98
C ASP A 113 30.84 -0.90 -14.86
N ALA A 114 30.74 0.32 -14.32
CA ALA A 114 30.59 1.51 -15.14
C ALA A 114 31.89 1.69 -15.96
N ALA A 115 31.86 1.27 -17.22
CA ALA A 115 32.89 1.63 -18.17
C ALA A 115 33.01 3.16 -18.22
N PRO A 116 34.23 3.71 -18.22
CA PRO A 116 34.47 5.13 -17.99
C PRO A 116 33.84 5.96 -19.11
N ALA A 117 33.41 7.17 -18.71
CA ALA A 117 32.98 8.26 -19.56
C ALA A 117 33.62 8.19 -20.96
N ALA A 118 32.82 7.82 -21.95
CA ALA A 118 33.23 7.91 -23.34
C ALA A 118 33.29 9.39 -23.73
N ALA A 119 34.47 9.81 -24.19
CA ALA A 119 34.63 10.91 -25.12
C ALA A 119 35.85 10.61 -26.02
N PRO A 120 35.99 11.23 -27.21
CA PRO A 120 35.46 10.73 -28.48
C PRO A 120 36.60 10.54 -29.54
N ALA A 121 36.27 10.07 -30.74
CA ALA A 121 37.13 10.19 -31.93
C ALA A 121 36.36 11.04 -32.97
N ALA A 122 36.90 12.03 -33.68
CA ALA A 122 38.27 12.52 -33.85
C ALA A 122 38.25 14.02 -34.24
N GLU A 123 39.44 14.62 -34.25
CA GLU A 123 39.81 16.04 -34.20
C GLU A 123 39.38 16.96 -35.36
N ALA A 124 39.13 18.23 -35.02
CA ALA A 124 39.71 19.39 -35.72
C ALA A 124 39.83 20.60 -34.77
N ASN A 125 41.09 21.05 -34.62
CA ASN A 125 41.65 22.14 -33.81
C ASN A 125 40.82 23.41 -33.55
N GLY A 126 41.01 23.97 -32.34
CA GLY A 126 40.81 25.40 -32.06
C GLY A 126 40.72 25.73 -30.56
N ALA A 127 41.85 26.07 -29.95
CA ALA A 127 41.94 26.48 -28.54
C ALA A 127 41.29 27.86 -28.28
N ALA A 128 40.52 27.99 -27.20
CA ALA A 128 40.59 29.11 -26.25
C ALA A 128 39.53 29.00 -25.12
N ALA A 129 40.03 29.10 -23.88
CA ALA A 129 39.43 29.68 -22.66
C ALA A 129 37.96 29.34 -22.27
N ALA A 130 37.83 28.77 -21.07
CA ALA A 130 36.59 28.63 -20.31
C ALA A 130 35.91 29.99 -20.01
N PRO A 131 34.56 30.03 -20.01
CA PRO A 131 33.81 30.92 -19.14
C PRO A 131 33.15 30.15 -17.98
N ALA A 132 33.12 30.82 -16.83
CA ALA A 132 32.52 30.41 -15.55
C ALA A 132 31.01 30.06 -15.68
N PRO A 133 30.44 29.27 -14.74
CA PRO A 133 29.03 28.87 -14.77
C PRO A 133 28.10 30.08 -14.59
N PRO A 134 26.93 30.11 -15.28
CA PRO A 134 25.92 31.13 -15.06
C PRO A 134 25.24 30.96 -13.68
N PRO A 135 24.76 32.06 -13.07
CA PRO A 135 24.31 32.07 -11.69
C PRO A 135 22.98 31.35 -11.49
N ALA A 136 22.82 30.80 -10.28
CA ALA A 136 21.61 30.20 -9.76
C ALA A 136 20.38 31.07 -10.03
N ALA A 137 19.34 30.44 -10.59
CA ALA A 137 18.04 31.05 -10.76
C ALA A 137 17.46 31.47 -9.39
N ALA A 138 16.98 32.70 -9.33
CA ALA A 138 16.27 33.25 -8.17
C ALA A 138 14.99 32.46 -7.86
N PRO A 139 14.56 32.41 -6.58
CA PRO A 139 13.41 31.61 -6.16
C PRO A 139 12.10 32.15 -6.75
N ALA A 140 11.28 31.23 -7.25
CA ALA A 140 9.90 31.50 -7.64
C ALA A 140 9.08 32.05 -6.45
N PRO A 141 8.06 32.90 -6.69
CA PRO A 141 7.20 33.43 -5.63
C PRO A 141 6.47 32.30 -4.90
N LYS A 142 6.33 32.46 -3.56
CA LYS A 142 5.62 31.54 -2.67
C LYS A 142 4.22 31.22 -3.22
N ALA A 143 4.00 29.97 -3.61
CA ALA A 143 2.66 29.44 -3.82
C ALA A 143 1.87 29.54 -2.51
N ALA A 144 0.63 30.02 -2.60
CA ALA A 144 -0.31 29.95 -1.51
C ALA A 144 -0.46 28.48 -1.04
N PRO A 145 -0.66 28.23 0.28
CA PRO A 145 -0.89 26.88 0.76
C PRO A 145 -2.08 26.26 -0.01
N PRO A 146 -1.98 25.01 -0.47
CA PRO A 146 -3.10 24.34 -1.10
C PRO A 146 -4.26 24.30 -0.11
N ALA A 147 -5.47 24.58 -0.62
CA ALA A 147 -6.71 24.32 0.11
C ALA A 147 -6.69 22.87 0.65
N PRO A 148 -7.23 22.62 1.85
CA PRO A 148 -7.18 21.30 2.46
C PRO A 148 -7.74 20.28 1.47
N ALA A 149 -6.92 19.28 1.17
CA ALA A 149 -7.27 18.16 0.32
C ALA A 149 -8.63 17.62 0.78
N ALA A 150 -9.55 17.46 -0.17
CA ALA A 150 -10.83 16.82 0.06
C ALA A 150 -10.57 15.50 0.80
N ALA A 151 -11.19 15.36 1.97
CA ALA A 151 -11.10 14.17 2.80
C ALA A 151 -11.33 12.93 1.93
N ALA A 152 -10.35 12.04 1.89
CA ALA A 152 -10.44 10.77 1.22
C ALA A 152 -11.68 10.02 1.73
N ALA A 153 -12.55 9.67 0.80
CA ALA A 153 -13.63 8.75 1.02
C ALA A 153 -13.02 7.36 1.14
N ASP A 154 -12.68 6.94 2.37
CA ASP A 154 -12.65 5.56 2.87
C ASP A 154 -12.29 5.56 4.36
N GLY A 155 -13.32 5.58 5.21
CA GLY A 155 -13.46 4.78 6.44
C GLY A 155 -12.41 4.70 7.56
N GLU A 156 -11.16 5.15 7.43
CA GLU A 156 -10.16 4.97 8.49
C GLU A 156 -10.02 6.26 9.30
N TYR A 157 -10.57 6.20 10.50
CA TYR A 157 -10.53 7.24 11.52
C TYR A 157 -9.09 7.42 12.03
N ASP A 158 -8.21 7.93 11.18
CA ASP A 158 -6.80 8.14 11.50
C ASP A 158 -6.60 9.50 12.18
N PRO A 159 -6.33 9.55 13.50
CA PRO A 159 -6.02 10.80 14.19
C PRO A 159 -4.72 11.44 13.68
N ILE A 160 -3.84 10.71 13.02
CA ILE A 160 -2.52 11.18 12.55
C ILE A 160 -2.66 12.14 11.35
N ALA A 161 -3.71 11.97 10.55
CA ALA A 161 -4.05 12.83 9.41
C ALA A 161 -4.70 14.17 9.81
N TRP A 162 -5.02 14.38 11.08
CA TRP A 162 -5.69 15.61 11.52
C TRP A 162 -4.78 16.82 11.52
N GLU A 163 -5.29 17.94 11.04
CA GLU A 163 -4.64 19.24 11.17
C GLU A 163 -5.09 19.95 12.44
N VAL A 164 -4.13 20.22 13.33
CA VAL A 164 -4.38 20.94 14.58
C VAL A 164 -4.09 22.43 14.37
N PRO A 165 -5.07 23.32 14.61
CA PRO A 165 -4.86 24.76 14.50
C PRO A 165 -4.00 25.27 15.65
N VAL A 166 -3.02 26.10 15.30
CA VAL A 166 -2.10 26.75 16.24
C VAL A 166 -1.95 28.23 15.87
N VAL A 167 -1.61 29.06 16.85
CA VAL A 167 -1.36 30.50 16.64
C VAL A 167 0.12 30.77 16.86
N CYS A 168 0.77 31.43 15.91
CA CYS A 168 2.17 31.81 16.04
C CYS A 168 2.35 32.81 17.20
N LYS A 169 3.33 32.57 18.06
CA LYS A 169 3.63 33.46 19.19
C LYS A 169 4.12 34.85 18.75
N ASP A 170 4.87 34.92 17.65
CA ASP A 170 5.58 36.15 17.27
C ASP A 170 4.77 37.04 16.32
N CYS A 171 4.09 36.45 15.31
CA CYS A 171 3.25 37.20 14.37
C CYS A 171 1.75 37.10 14.65
N ASN A 172 1.32 36.28 15.61
CA ASN A 172 -0.08 36.08 15.98
C ASN A 172 -1.00 35.55 14.85
N GLU A 173 -0.42 35.08 13.74
CA GLU A 173 -1.19 34.49 12.65
C GLU A 173 -1.47 32.99 12.91
N PRO A 174 -2.67 32.50 12.58
CA PRO A 174 -3.02 31.10 12.69
C PRO A 174 -2.38 30.29 11.55
N PHE A 175 -2.02 29.05 11.85
CA PHE A 175 -1.62 28.05 10.87
C PHE A 175 -1.90 26.66 11.42
N THR A 176 -1.76 25.64 10.58
CA THR A 176 -2.06 24.26 10.95
C THR A 176 -0.80 23.41 11.04
N ILE A 177 -0.85 22.42 11.93
CA ILE A 177 0.20 21.43 12.10
C ILE A 177 -0.46 20.05 12.16
N PRO A 178 -0.01 19.07 11.37
CA PRO A 178 -0.51 17.70 11.48
C PRO A 178 -0.30 17.12 12.88
N TYR A 179 -1.31 16.44 13.43
CA TYR A 179 -1.31 15.88 14.79
C TYR A 179 -0.08 15.00 15.07
N ARG A 180 0.41 14.28 14.04
CA ARG A 180 1.65 13.47 14.11
C ARG A 180 2.88 14.24 14.60
N HIS A 181 2.91 15.56 14.39
CA HIS A 181 4.01 16.44 14.80
C HIS A 181 3.86 16.98 16.23
N PHE A 182 2.77 16.69 16.94
CA PHE A 182 2.62 17.03 18.36
C PHE A 182 3.35 16.01 19.25
N GLN A 183 4.67 16.05 19.17
CA GLN A 183 5.58 15.23 19.97
C GLN A 183 6.62 16.13 20.67
N ALA A 184 7.08 15.70 21.84
CA ALA A 184 8.10 16.44 22.57
C ALA A 184 9.39 16.48 21.73
N GLY A 185 9.97 17.67 21.57
CA GLY A 185 11.20 17.88 20.79
C GLY A 185 11.00 18.19 19.30
N VAL A 186 9.77 18.10 18.77
CA VAL A 186 9.48 18.52 17.39
C VAL A 186 9.46 20.06 17.30
N VAL A 187 10.16 20.60 16.30
CA VAL A 187 10.21 22.05 16.04
C VAL A 187 9.11 22.44 15.06
N PHE A 188 8.37 23.48 15.40
CA PHE A 188 7.35 24.07 14.53
C PHE A 188 7.95 25.23 13.74
N TYR A 189 7.55 25.35 12.48
CA TYR A 189 7.94 26.45 11.61
C TYR A 189 6.72 27.27 11.23
N CYS A 190 6.74 28.57 11.51
CA CYS A 190 5.65 29.45 11.10
C CYS A 190 5.79 29.82 9.62
N PRO A 191 4.78 29.58 8.77
CA PRO A 191 4.85 29.92 7.35
C PRO A 191 4.82 31.44 7.08
N TRP A 192 4.31 32.22 8.04
CA TRP A 192 4.10 33.66 7.93
C TRP A 192 5.37 34.46 8.23
N CYS A 193 5.95 34.25 9.41
CA CYS A 193 7.15 34.99 9.86
C CYS A 193 8.45 34.20 9.75
N SER A 194 8.40 32.93 9.32
CA SER A 194 9.56 32.04 9.24
C SER A 194 10.25 31.73 10.58
N GLY A 195 9.59 32.03 11.71
CA GLY A 195 10.09 31.73 13.05
C GLY A 195 10.01 30.23 13.37
N SER A 196 11.01 29.72 14.08
CA SER A 196 11.06 28.34 14.57
C SER A 196 10.89 28.30 16.10
N TYR A 197 10.11 27.35 16.60
CA TYR A 197 9.87 27.21 18.03
C TYR A 197 9.49 25.79 18.43
N VAL A 198 9.79 25.44 19.69
CA VAL A 198 9.41 24.15 20.29
C VAL A 198 8.12 24.34 21.09
N PRO A 199 7.08 23.51 20.86
CA PRO A 199 5.84 23.59 21.63
C PRO A 199 6.08 23.24 23.10
N LYS A 200 5.33 23.89 23.99
CA LYS A 200 5.37 23.55 25.42
C LYS A 200 4.91 22.11 25.63
N SER A 201 5.54 21.40 26.56
CA SER A 201 5.15 20.04 26.94
C SER A 201 3.67 19.94 27.34
N THR A 202 3.14 20.98 27.99
CA THR A 202 1.71 21.08 28.32
C THR A 202 0.81 21.09 27.09
N MET A 203 1.19 21.81 26.03
CA MET A 203 0.41 21.87 24.78
C MET A 203 0.38 20.50 24.11
N VAL A 204 1.54 19.85 24.00
CA VAL A 204 1.65 18.49 23.45
C VAL A 204 0.77 17.51 24.22
N ARG A 205 0.84 17.53 25.55
CA ARG A 205 0.04 16.65 26.42
C ARG A 205 -1.47 16.87 26.25
N VAL A 206 -1.93 18.12 26.33
CA VAL A 206 -3.37 18.44 26.26
C VAL A 206 -3.95 18.10 24.89
N VAL A 207 -3.23 18.38 23.81
CA VAL A 207 -3.66 18.01 22.46
C VAL A 207 -3.79 16.48 22.37
N ARG A 208 -2.78 15.74 22.82
CA ARG A 208 -2.82 14.27 22.84
C ARG A 208 -4.00 13.70 23.63
N GLU A 209 -4.20 14.15 24.87
CA GLU A 209 -5.31 13.72 25.72
C GLU A 209 -6.67 14.01 25.07
N THR A 210 -6.80 15.15 24.37
CA THR A 210 -8.04 15.52 23.68
C THR A 210 -8.37 14.51 22.57
N PHE A 211 -7.37 14.16 21.75
CA PHE A 211 -7.52 13.16 20.69
C PHE A 211 -7.77 11.76 21.28
N GLU A 212 -6.98 11.31 22.24
CA GLU A 212 -7.15 9.98 22.87
C GLU A 212 -8.54 9.81 23.50
N ASN A 213 -9.06 10.83 24.18
CA ASN A 213 -10.39 10.76 24.78
C ASN A 213 -11.52 10.70 23.74
N PHE A 214 -11.45 11.53 22.70
CA PHE A 214 -12.46 11.56 21.65
C PHE A 214 -12.45 10.24 20.84
N TYR A 215 -11.26 9.80 20.43
CA TYR A 215 -11.07 8.60 19.62
C TYR A 215 -11.30 7.31 20.42
N GLY A 216 -10.85 7.26 21.67
CA GLY A 216 -11.04 6.13 22.56
C GLY A 216 -12.51 5.84 22.84
N ARG A 217 -13.31 6.88 23.14
CA ARG A 217 -14.76 6.72 23.35
C ARG A 217 -15.46 6.14 22.12
N ARG A 218 -15.18 6.69 20.95
CA ARG A 218 -15.82 6.30 19.69
C ARG A 218 -15.45 4.88 19.27
N ARG A 219 -14.19 4.47 19.50
CA ARG A 219 -13.74 3.09 19.30
C ARG A 219 -14.50 2.11 20.21
N ALA A 220 -14.60 2.43 21.51
CA ALA A 220 -15.31 1.59 22.48
C ALA A 220 -16.80 1.43 22.15
N GLU A 221 -17.46 2.51 21.71
CA GLU A 221 -18.86 2.45 21.25
C GLU A 221 -19.03 1.51 20.07
N ARG A 222 -18.17 1.61 19.04
CA ARG A 222 -18.19 0.70 17.88
C ARG A 222 -17.99 -0.76 18.26
N GLU A 223 -16.96 -1.04 19.05
CA GLU A 223 -16.66 -2.40 19.49
C GLU A 223 -17.84 -3.00 20.28
N SER A 224 -18.54 -2.18 21.07
CA SER A 224 -19.74 -2.60 21.79
C SER A 224 -20.91 -2.96 20.86
N LEU A 225 -21.09 -2.20 19.76
CA LEU A 225 -22.12 -2.45 18.75
C LEU A 225 -21.81 -3.71 17.96
N GLU A 226 -20.57 -3.88 17.51
CA GLU A 226 -20.10 -5.06 16.78
C GLU A 226 -20.26 -6.32 17.65
N LYS A 227 -19.89 -6.25 18.95
CA LYS A 227 -20.14 -7.34 19.91
C LYS A 227 -21.62 -7.66 20.07
N ARG A 228 -22.50 -6.65 20.10
CA ARG A 228 -23.95 -6.87 20.19
C ARG A 228 -24.49 -7.53 18.93
N GLN A 229 -24.13 -7.01 17.75
CA GLN A 229 -24.53 -7.57 16.46
C GLN A 229 -24.08 -9.02 16.31
N ARG A 230 -22.84 -9.33 16.67
CA ARG A 230 -22.32 -10.70 16.64
C ARG A 230 -23.12 -11.63 17.54
N ARG A 231 -23.45 -11.21 18.77
CA ARG A 231 -24.30 -12.00 19.68
C ARG A 231 -25.70 -12.23 19.14
N GLU A 232 -26.29 -11.21 18.52
CA GLU A 232 -27.62 -11.32 17.90
C GLU A 232 -27.60 -12.27 16.70
N GLN A 233 -26.56 -12.18 15.85
CA GLN A 233 -26.35 -13.09 14.73
C GLN A 233 -26.14 -14.54 15.19
N ASP A 234 -25.23 -14.77 16.14
CA ASP A 234 -24.97 -16.10 16.70
C ASP A 234 -26.26 -16.71 17.30
N ALA A 235 -27.07 -15.90 17.98
CA ALA A 235 -28.34 -16.35 18.54
C ALA A 235 -29.37 -16.73 17.48
N LEU A 236 -29.43 -15.97 16.37
CA LEU A 236 -30.33 -16.25 15.25
C LEU A 236 -29.91 -17.53 14.52
N GLU A 237 -28.62 -17.68 14.23
CA GLU A 237 -28.08 -18.89 13.61
C GLU A 237 -28.32 -20.13 14.48
N ALA A 238 -28.12 -20.04 15.79
CA ALA A 238 -28.40 -21.12 16.73
C ALA A 238 -29.90 -21.51 16.73
N LYS A 239 -30.80 -20.52 16.69
CA LYS A 239 -32.24 -20.76 16.60
C LYS A 239 -32.61 -21.46 15.30
N GLN A 240 -32.10 -20.98 14.17
CA GLN A 240 -32.34 -21.58 12.85
C GLN A 240 -31.80 -23.02 12.78
N ALA A 241 -30.63 -23.27 13.34
CA ALA A 241 -30.07 -24.62 13.42
C ALA A 241 -30.97 -25.56 14.24
N ALA A 242 -31.49 -25.11 15.39
CA ALA A 242 -32.42 -25.90 16.20
C ALA A 242 -33.74 -26.19 15.47
N GLU A 243 -34.29 -25.20 14.75
CA GLU A 243 -35.48 -25.38 13.91
C GLU A 243 -35.24 -26.40 12.78
N MET A 244 -34.07 -26.33 12.13
CA MET A 244 -33.68 -27.29 11.10
C MET A 244 -33.54 -28.72 11.63
N GLU A 245 -32.95 -28.89 12.81
CA GLU A 245 -32.86 -30.22 13.44
C GLU A 245 -34.24 -30.76 13.83
N ALA A 246 -35.13 -29.92 14.37
CA ALA A 246 -36.50 -30.30 14.66
C ALA A 246 -37.27 -30.73 13.38
N PHE A 247 -37.07 -29.99 12.28
CA PHE A 247 -37.66 -30.32 10.99
C PHE A 247 -37.16 -31.66 10.44
N LYS A 248 -35.85 -31.90 10.47
CA LYS A 248 -35.25 -33.19 10.06
C LYS A 248 -35.81 -34.35 10.88
N LYS A 249 -35.92 -34.18 12.21
CA LYS A 249 -36.52 -35.19 13.09
C LYS A 249 -37.97 -35.48 12.68
N ARG A 250 -38.76 -34.45 12.40
CA ARG A 250 -40.15 -34.63 11.94
C ARG A 250 -40.22 -35.40 10.62
N LEU A 251 -39.35 -35.11 9.66
CA LEU A 251 -39.28 -35.87 8.40
C LEU A 251 -38.94 -37.34 8.64
N GLN A 252 -38.01 -37.62 9.56
CA GLN A 252 -37.65 -38.99 9.93
C GLN A 252 -38.83 -39.74 10.56
N ASP A 253 -39.55 -39.09 11.48
CA ASP A 253 -40.75 -39.66 12.10
C ASP A 253 -41.82 -39.98 11.05
N VAL A 254 -42.07 -39.06 10.11
CA VAL A 254 -42.99 -39.30 8.98
C VAL A 254 -42.54 -40.48 8.13
N GLY A 255 -41.26 -40.62 7.82
CA GLY A 255 -40.73 -41.77 7.08
C GLY A 255 -40.87 -43.10 7.84
N ASN A 256 -40.80 -43.07 9.16
CA ASN A 256 -41.01 -44.24 10.02
C ASN A 256 -42.48 -44.64 10.14
N GLU A 257 -43.38 -43.65 10.25
CA GLU A 257 -44.82 -43.83 10.36
C GLU A 257 -45.44 -44.25 9.02
N LEU A 258 -45.11 -43.53 7.93
CA LEU A 258 -45.67 -43.73 6.60
C LEU A 258 -44.72 -44.58 5.74
N LYS A 259 -44.55 -45.84 6.12
CA LYS A 259 -43.72 -46.78 5.34
C LYS A 259 -44.29 -46.93 3.92
N PRO A 260 -43.44 -46.91 2.88
CA PRO A 260 -43.91 -47.06 1.51
C PRO A 260 -44.58 -48.42 1.32
N ALA A 261 -45.79 -48.38 0.77
CA ALA A 261 -46.53 -49.59 0.40
C ALA A 261 -45.98 -50.15 -0.92
N GLY A 262 -45.76 -51.47 -0.98
CA GLY A 262 -45.33 -52.17 -2.18
C GLY A 262 -44.50 -53.43 -1.88
N LYS A 263 -44.51 -54.42 -2.79
CA LYS A 263 -43.59 -55.57 -2.69
C LYS A 263 -42.16 -55.10 -3.01
N MET A 264 -41.21 -55.44 -2.15
CA MET A 264 -39.79 -55.21 -2.42
C MET A 264 -39.37 -55.95 -3.70
N VAL A 265 -39.07 -55.22 -4.77
CA VAL A 265 -38.49 -55.78 -5.98
C VAL A 265 -36.96 -55.76 -5.80
N ARG A 266 -36.38 -56.92 -5.46
CA ARG A 266 -34.92 -57.07 -5.47
C ARG A 266 -34.48 -57.28 -6.91
N PRO A 267 -33.56 -56.45 -7.46
CA PRO A 267 -33.02 -56.71 -8.78
C PRO A 267 -32.29 -58.07 -8.78
N LYS A 268 -32.71 -58.98 -9.67
CA LYS A 268 -32.00 -60.25 -9.87
C LYS A 268 -30.69 -59.95 -10.60
N GLY A 269 -29.58 -59.96 -9.85
CA GLY A 269 -28.23 -60.13 -10.39
C GLY A 269 -27.50 -58.85 -10.82
N ILE A 270 -26.82 -58.19 -9.87
CA ILE A 270 -25.53 -57.50 -10.13
C ILE A 270 -24.51 -58.11 -9.16
N ALA A 271 -24.40 -59.44 -9.18
CA ALA A 271 -23.33 -60.17 -8.50
C ALA A 271 -22.17 -60.49 -9.46
N SER A 272 -22.08 -59.82 -10.62
CA SER A 272 -21.08 -60.14 -11.65
C SER A 272 -20.27 -58.97 -12.19
N MET A 273 -20.19 -57.82 -11.49
CA MET A 273 -19.38 -56.67 -11.97
C MET A 273 -18.24 -56.25 -11.03
N PHE A 274 -18.04 -56.91 -9.89
CA PHE A 274 -16.93 -56.63 -8.98
C PHE A 274 -16.32 -57.93 -8.40
N SER A 275 -15.88 -58.83 -9.27
CA SER A 275 -14.83 -59.81 -8.98
C SER A 275 -13.83 -59.79 -10.12
#